data_AF-A0A6G3PXW7-F1
#
_entry.id   AF-A0A6G3PXW7-F1
#
_cell.length_a   1.000
_cell.length_b   1.000
_cell.length_c   1.000
_cell.angle_alpha   90.00
_cell.angle_beta   90.00
_cell.angle_gamma   90.00
#
_symmetry.space_group_name_H-M   'P 1'
#
loop_
_entity.id
_entity.type
_entity.pdbx_description
1 polymer ?
#
loop_
_entity_poly.entity_id
_entity_poly.type
_entity_poly.pdbx_seq_one_letter_code
_entity_poly.pdbx_strand_id
1 'polypeptide(L)'
;AAPPSALASLLNGDGPPAPHHCPAREGEPPSPDHGLPPDHDPAPEPCWDGLHTCKAHELLRAALHNPTTPAEAVTPFADHPSRLLRWPLAARRDLPPEAYETLARDPVPGIRAELAENPAIGDDVMRALADDACHDVRRALAGNPRIPLDVLTRLAGRTRTGTAPLPRTDSASPTEIAALAASADPAVRMLAARRRDLPAGLLDALAADPDAKVAGAGPARPGAPGSRRGWPRCRR
;
A
#
# COMPACT_ATOMS: atom_id res chain seq x y z
N ALA A 1 -2.71 16.63 -20.63
CA ALA A 1 -2.90 15.25 -20.15
C ALA A 1 -3.21 14.35 -21.35
N ALA A 2 -2.72 13.11 -21.37
CA ALA A 2 -3.09 12.16 -22.42
C ALA A 2 -4.58 11.78 -22.28
N PRO A 3 -5.35 11.66 -23.39
CA PRO A 3 -6.76 11.31 -23.30
C PRO A 3 -6.95 9.86 -22.80
N PRO A 4 -8.02 9.55 -22.06
CA PRO A 4 -8.31 8.20 -21.54
C PRO A 4 -8.25 7.11 -22.62
N SER A 5 -8.76 7.40 -23.81
CA SER A 5 -8.75 6.48 -24.95
C SER A 5 -7.34 6.13 -25.42
N ALA A 6 -6.41 7.10 -25.47
CA ALA A 6 -5.02 6.83 -25.86
C ALA A 6 -4.29 5.98 -24.82
N LEU A 7 -4.60 6.17 -23.53
CA LEU A 7 -4.04 5.35 -22.44
C LEU A 7 -4.58 3.92 -22.50
N ALA A 8 -5.88 3.75 -22.77
CA ALA A 8 -6.48 2.43 -22.97
C ALA A 8 -5.87 1.72 -24.20
N SER A 9 -5.72 2.42 -25.34
CA SER A 9 -5.08 1.87 -26.53
C SER A 9 -3.63 1.44 -26.28
N LEU A 10 -2.87 2.21 -25.49
CA LEU A 10 -1.50 1.83 -25.10
C LEU A 10 -1.47 0.51 -24.32
N LEU A 11 -2.44 0.28 -23.43
CA LEU A 11 -2.54 -0.95 -22.64
C LEU A 11 -2.98 -2.15 -23.45
N ASN A 12 -3.86 -1.94 -24.44
CA ASN A 12 -4.37 -3.01 -25.31
C ASN A 12 -3.38 -3.39 -26.43
N GLY A 13 -2.31 -2.60 -26.63
CA GLY A 13 -1.38 -2.77 -27.76
C GLY A 13 -1.89 -2.16 -29.07
N ASP A 14 -3.00 -1.40 -29.04
CA ASP A 14 -3.61 -0.71 -30.18
C ASP A 14 -3.00 0.68 -30.46
N GLY A 15 -1.87 1.00 -29.83
CA GLY A 15 -1.16 2.26 -30.06
C GLY A 15 -0.61 2.35 -31.50
N PRO A 16 -0.31 3.56 -32.01
CA PRO A 16 0.35 3.68 -33.31
C PRO A 16 1.62 2.83 -33.30
N PRO A 17 1.91 2.07 -34.38
CA PRO A 17 3.05 1.18 -34.41
C PRO A 17 4.30 1.98 -34.03
N ALA A 18 5.10 1.43 -33.12
CA ALA A 18 6.44 1.96 -32.88
C ALA A 18 7.12 2.16 -34.24
N PRO A 19 7.78 3.30 -34.49
CA PRO A 19 8.48 3.48 -35.75
C PRO A 19 9.36 2.26 -35.98
N HIS A 20 9.18 1.59 -37.12
CA HIS A 20 9.88 0.34 -37.50
C HIS A 20 11.41 0.49 -37.62
N HIS A 21 11.97 1.62 -37.17
CA HIS A 21 13.38 1.94 -37.20
C HIS A 21 13.89 2.27 -35.80
N CYS A 22 14.57 1.30 -35.20
CA CYS A 22 15.48 1.55 -34.09
C CYS A 22 16.82 2.04 -34.70
N PRO A 23 17.29 3.27 -34.40
CA PRO A 23 18.53 3.82 -34.96
C PRO A 23 19.80 3.10 -34.47
N ALA A 24 19.67 2.10 -33.57
CA ALA A 24 20.77 1.22 -33.16
C ALA A 24 21.25 0.26 -34.28
N ARG A 25 20.59 0.27 -35.46
CA ARG A 25 20.96 -0.57 -36.61
C ARG A 25 22.17 -0.04 -37.41
N GLU A 26 22.71 1.13 -37.07
CA GLU A 26 23.94 1.66 -37.65
C GLU A 26 25.16 1.24 -36.80
N GLY A 27 25.38 -0.06 -36.73
CA GLY A 27 26.55 -0.68 -36.12
C GLY A 27 26.98 -1.85 -36.99
N GLU A 28 28.15 -1.73 -37.58
CA GLU A 28 28.80 -2.62 -38.54
C GLU A 28 28.68 -4.12 -38.15
N PRO A 29 28.36 -5.03 -39.09
CA PRO A 29 28.20 -6.45 -38.76
C PRO A 29 29.54 -7.06 -38.33
N PRO A 30 29.59 -7.93 -37.31
CA PRO A 30 30.80 -8.67 -36.97
C PRO A 30 31.14 -9.67 -38.09
N SER A 31 32.44 -9.76 -38.42
CA SER A 31 33.01 -10.64 -39.43
C SER A 31 32.62 -12.12 -39.24
N PRO A 32 32.41 -12.89 -40.33
CA PRO A 32 32.00 -14.28 -40.23
C PRO A 32 33.24 -15.18 -40.07
N ASP A 33 33.45 -15.74 -38.89
CA ASP A 33 34.23 -16.97 -38.78
C ASP A 33 33.77 -17.82 -37.60
N HIS A 34 33.01 -18.88 -37.91
CA HIS A 34 33.10 -20.25 -37.40
C HIS A 34 31.79 -20.99 -37.69
N GLY A 35 31.90 -21.99 -38.56
CA GLY A 35 30.77 -22.69 -39.16
C GLY A 35 29.95 -23.53 -38.18
N LEU A 36 28.63 -23.44 -38.36
CA LEU A 36 27.64 -24.41 -37.90
C LEU A 36 26.69 -24.74 -39.09
N PRO A 37 26.17 -25.98 -39.21
CA PRO A 37 25.51 -26.49 -40.40
C PRO A 37 24.15 -25.81 -40.70
N PRO A 38 23.69 -25.82 -41.97
CA PRO A 38 22.36 -25.36 -42.33
C PRO A 38 21.35 -26.42 -41.89
N ASP A 39 20.28 -26.00 -41.22
CA ASP A 39 18.95 -26.63 -41.14
C ASP A 39 18.35 -26.40 -39.75
N HIS A 40 18.03 -25.15 -39.44
CA HIS A 40 16.90 -24.82 -38.58
C HIS A 40 16.33 -23.48 -39.04
N ASP A 41 15.08 -23.53 -39.54
CA ASP A 41 14.25 -22.35 -39.71
C ASP A 41 14.20 -21.56 -38.39
N PRO A 42 14.66 -20.31 -38.33
CA PRO A 42 14.29 -19.45 -37.23
C PRO A 42 12.84 -19.02 -37.45
N ALA A 43 11.94 -19.52 -36.61
CA ALA A 43 10.64 -18.89 -36.41
C ALA A 43 10.82 -17.39 -36.17
N PRO A 44 9.89 -16.51 -36.61
CA PRO A 44 9.99 -15.09 -36.41
C PRO A 44 9.63 -14.75 -34.95
N GLU A 45 10.50 -15.08 -34.02
CA GLU A 45 10.48 -14.49 -32.68
C GLU A 45 11.17 -13.12 -32.77
N PRO A 46 10.48 -12.00 -32.53
CA PRO A 46 11.15 -10.71 -32.46
C PRO A 46 12.11 -10.77 -31.27
N CYS A 47 13.39 -10.51 -31.52
CA CYS A 47 14.44 -10.43 -30.49
C CYS A 47 14.00 -9.52 -29.34
N TRP A 48 13.58 -10.13 -28.24
CA TRP A 48 13.32 -9.46 -26.97
C TRP A 48 14.66 -9.24 -26.24
N ASP A 49 15.42 -8.22 -26.65
CA ASP A 49 16.53 -7.74 -25.84
C ASP A 49 15.98 -7.01 -24.59
N GLY A 50 16.47 -7.36 -23.41
CA GLY A 50 15.92 -6.92 -22.10
C GLY A 50 15.89 -5.40 -21.84
N LEU A 51 16.33 -4.58 -22.79
CA LEU A 51 16.24 -3.12 -22.78
C LEU A 51 14.89 -2.60 -23.32
N HIS A 52 14.28 -3.26 -24.31
CA HIS A 52 12.96 -2.88 -24.85
C HIS A 52 11.83 -3.18 -23.86
N THR A 53 11.95 -4.28 -23.11
CA THR A 53 11.02 -4.64 -22.04
C THR A 53 10.97 -3.60 -20.93
N CYS A 54 12.08 -2.95 -20.59
CA CYS A 54 12.12 -1.97 -19.51
C CYS A 54 11.41 -0.66 -19.88
N LYS A 55 11.64 -0.13 -21.10
CA LYS A 55 10.96 1.10 -21.55
C LYS A 55 9.46 0.88 -21.79
N ALA A 56 9.09 -0.27 -22.36
CA ALA A 56 7.69 -0.64 -22.52
C ALA A 56 7.00 -0.82 -21.15
N HIS A 57 7.64 -1.50 -20.20
CA HIS A 57 7.10 -1.62 -18.84
C HIS A 57 6.96 -0.28 -18.11
N GLU A 58 7.88 0.68 -18.31
CA GLU A 58 7.74 2.02 -17.72
C GLU A 58 6.54 2.78 -18.30
N LEU A 59 6.32 2.71 -19.61
CA LEU A 59 5.15 3.32 -20.25
C LEU A 59 3.84 2.66 -19.79
N LEU A 60 3.80 1.33 -19.74
CA LEU A 60 2.65 0.59 -19.23
C LEU A 60 2.40 0.93 -17.75
N ARG A 61 3.44 0.94 -16.92
CA ARG A 61 3.34 1.29 -15.49
C ARG A 61 2.78 2.71 -15.31
N ALA A 62 3.25 3.67 -16.10
CA ALA A 62 2.73 5.03 -16.07
C ALA A 62 1.25 5.09 -16.45
N ALA A 63 0.82 4.33 -17.47
CA ALA A 63 -0.58 4.24 -17.85
C ALA A 63 -1.44 3.56 -16.78
N LEU A 64 -0.97 2.48 -16.16
CA LEU A 64 -1.69 1.77 -15.11
C LEU A 64 -1.89 2.63 -13.85
N HIS A 65 -0.88 3.43 -13.49
CA HIS A 65 -0.93 4.35 -12.35
C HIS A 65 -1.76 5.61 -12.63
N ASN A 66 -2.03 5.93 -13.91
CA ASN A 66 -2.75 7.14 -14.25
C ASN A 66 -4.24 7.03 -13.88
N PRO A 67 -4.77 7.90 -12.99
CA PRO A 67 -6.17 7.86 -12.59
C PRO A 67 -7.16 8.18 -13.71
N THR A 68 -6.69 8.76 -14.83
CA THR A 68 -7.53 9.01 -16.02
C THR A 68 -7.61 7.80 -16.94
N THR A 69 -6.79 6.77 -16.75
CA THR A 69 -6.90 5.52 -17.51
C THR A 69 -8.16 4.79 -17.06
N PRO A 70 -9.05 4.35 -17.96
CA PRO A 70 -10.29 3.69 -17.55
C PRO A 70 -10.04 2.42 -16.73
N ALA A 71 -10.88 2.19 -15.71
CA ALA A 71 -10.77 1.03 -14.81
C ALA A 71 -10.88 -0.29 -15.59
N GLU A 72 -11.74 -0.35 -16.60
CA GLU A 72 -11.90 -1.54 -17.45
C GLU A 72 -10.61 -1.91 -18.20
N ALA A 73 -9.81 -0.91 -18.61
CA ALA A 73 -8.58 -1.13 -19.35
C ALA A 73 -7.42 -1.63 -18.46
N VAL A 74 -7.40 -1.23 -17.19
CA VAL A 74 -6.37 -1.65 -16.24
C VAL A 74 -6.71 -2.95 -15.51
N THR A 75 -7.99 -3.30 -15.37
CA THR A 75 -8.46 -4.46 -14.60
C THR A 75 -7.79 -5.78 -15.00
N PRO A 76 -7.57 -6.10 -16.29
CA PRO A 76 -6.89 -7.33 -16.70
C PRO A 76 -5.46 -7.46 -16.16
N PHE A 77 -4.83 -6.34 -15.78
CA PHE A 77 -3.48 -6.36 -15.24
C PHE A 77 -3.42 -6.84 -13.78
N ALA A 78 -4.55 -7.06 -13.09
CA ALA A 78 -4.58 -7.51 -11.70
C ALA A 78 -3.93 -8.89 -11.49
N ASP A 79 -3.98 -9.76 -12.50
CA ASP A 79 -3.36 -11.09 -12.51
C ASP A 79 -2.16 -11.18 -13.49
N HIS A 80 -1.58 -10.04 -13.87
CA HIS A 80 -0.48 -10.02 -14.82
C HIS A 80 0.80 -10.65 -14.23
N PRO A 81 1.56 -11.46 -15.00
CA PRO A 81 2.76 -12.15 -14.48
C PRO A 81 3.83 -11.20 -13.95
N SER A 82 3.94 -10.00 -14.52
CA SER A 82 4.83 -8.96 -14.01
C SER A 82 4.25 -8.25 -12.79
N ARG A 83 4.88 -8.44 -11.62
CA ARG A 83 4.57 -7.69 -10.40
C ARG A 83 4.66 -6.16 -10.58
N LEU A 84 5.50 -5.68 -11.51
CA LEU A 84 5.66 -4.25 -11.78
C LEU A 84 4.40 -3.64 -12.41
N LEU A 85 3.62 -4.47 -13.11
CA LEU A 85 2.35 -4.06 -13.72
C LEU A 85 1.17 -4.31 -12.77
N ARG A 86 1.27 -5.24 -11.83
CA ARG A 86 0.25 -5.42 -10.78
C ARG A 86 0.28 -4.34 -9.71
N TRP A 87 1.47 -3.90 -9.27
CA TRP A 87 1.62 -2.96 -8.17
C TRP A 87 0.81 -1.66 -8.33
N PRO A 88 0.82 -0.95 -9.49
CA PRO A 88 0.09 0.30 -9.63
C PRO A 88 -1.42 0.18 -9.38
N LEU A 89 -2.00 -1.00 -9.60
CA LEU A 89 -3.44 -1.25 -9.41
C LEU A 89 -3.82 -1.26 -7.92
N ALA A 90 -2.90 -1.65 -7.03
CA ALA A 90 -3.18 -1.74 -5.60
C ALA A 90 -3.58 -0.38 -4.99
N ALA A 91 -3.08 0.72 -5.55
CA ALA A 91 -3.43 2.09 -5.12
C ALA A 91 -4.66 2.67 -5.84
N ARG A 92 -5.22 2.00 -6.85
CA ARG A 92 -6.38 2.51 -7.61
C ARG A 92 -7.66 2.39 -6.82
N ARG A 93 -8.53 3.40 -6.92
CA ARG A 93 -9.75 3.53 -6.11
C ARG A 93 -11.05 3.25 -6.86
N ASP A 94 -10.93 2.83 -8.11
CA ASP A 94 -12.01 2.69 -9.09
C ASP A 94 -12.06 1.29 -9.72
N LEU A 95 -11.31 0.33 -9.15
CA LEU A 95 -11.31 -1.04 -9.67
C LEU A 95 -12.56 -1.80 -9.20
N PRO A 96 -13.01 -2.79 -9.98
CA PRO A 96 -14.09 -3.67 -9.56
C PRO A 96 -13.65 -4.55 -8.37
N PRO A 97 -14.59 -4.99 -7.50
CA PRO A 97 -14.28 -5.78 -6.31
C PRO A 97 -13.42 -7.01 -6.57
N GLU A 98 -13.65 -7.71 -7.69
CA GLU A 98 -12.94 -8.93 -8.08
C GLU A 98 -11.43 -8.67 -8.32
N ALA A 99 -11.08 -7.48 -8.80
CA ALA A 99 -9.69 -7.08 -8.96
C ALA A 99 -9.00 -6.87 -7.60
N TYR A 100 -9.69 -6.26 -6.64
CA TYR A 100 -9.17 -6.11 -5.28
C TYR A 100 -9.01 -7.46 -4.58
N GLU A 101 -9.96 -8.39 -4.76
CA GLU A 101 -9.85 -9.75 -4.25
C GLU A 101 -8.65 -10.51 -4.85
N THR A 102 -8.37 -10.30 -6.13
CA THR A 102 -7.21 -10.89 -6.81
C THR A 102 -5.92 -10.33 -6.21
N LEU A 103 -5.80 -9.01 -6.10
CA LEU A 103 -4.64 -8.33 -5.51
C LEU A 103 -4.46 -8.66 -4.02
N ALA A 104 -5.54 -8.97 -3.29
CA ALA A 104 -5.47 -9.38 -1.89
C ALA A 104 -4.81 -10.75 -1.70
N ARG A 105 -4.75 -11.57 -2.77
CA ARG A 105 -4.08 -12.88 -2.79
C ARG A 105 -2.73 -12.83 -3.51
N ASP A 106 -2.25 -11.64 -3.87
CA ASP A 106 -1.00 -11.44 -4.57
C ASP A 106 0.17 -12.12 -3.83
N PRO A 107 1.04 -12.90 -4.48
CA PRO A 107 2.18 -13.53 -3.82
C PRO A 107 3.17 -12.52 -3.22
N VAL A 108 3.21 -11.28 -3.71
CA VAL A 108 4.12 -10.22 -3.27
C VAL A 108 3.50 -9.44 -2.10
N PRO A 109 4.04 -9.53 -0.87
CA PRO A 109 3.47 -8.84 0.29
C PRO A 109 3.44 -7.30 0.15
N GLY A 110 4.36 -6.72 -0.61
CA GLY A 110 4.37 -5.28 -0.89
C GLY A 110 3.12 -4.80 -1.64
N ILE A 111 2.61 -5.60 -2.59
CA ILE A 111 1.37 -5.28 -3.31
C ILE A 111 0.17 -5.39 -2.37
N ARG A 112 0.14 -6.44 -1.53
CA ARG A 112 -0.92 -6.60 -0.51
C ARG A 112 -0.91 -5.50 0.53
N ALA A 113 0.28 -4.99 0.91
CA ALA A 113 0.42 -3.88 1.85
C ALA A 113 -0.07 -2.56 1.23
N GLU A 114 0.30 -2.28 -0.03
CA GLU A 114 -0.21 -1.13 -0.78
C GLU A 114 -1.75 -1.19 -0.89
N LEU A 115 -2.29 -2.37 -1.21
CA LEU A 115 -3.74 -2.59 -1.26
C LEU A 115 -4.39 -2.37 0.10
N ALA A 116 -3.75 -2.81 1.19
CA ALA A 116 -4.28 -2.67 2.53
C ALA A 116 -4.46 -1.21 2.98
N GLU A 117 -3.65 -0.27 2.47
CA GLU A 117 -3.78 1.18 2.72
C GLU A 117 -4.89 1.82 1.89
N ASN A 118 -5.35 1.16 0.83
CA ASN A 118 -6.31 1.71 -0.11
C ASN A 118 -7.72 1.84 0.51
N PRO A 119 -8.30 3.06 0.57
CA PRO A 119 -9.61 3.27 1.18
C PRO A 119 -10.79 2.76 0.33
N ALA A 120 -10.56 2.23 -0.88
CA ALA A 120 -11.60 1.71 -1.76
C ALA A 120 -11.87 0.20 -1.59
N ILE A 121 -11.01 -0.53 -0.88
CA ILE A 121 -11.23 -1.97 -0.65
C ILE A 121 -12.44 -2.20 0.26
N GLY A 122 -13.18 -3.27 0.00
CA GLY A 122 -14.34 -3.65 0.82
C GLY A 122 -13.95 -4.36 2.12
N ASP A 123 -14.90 -4.43 3.05
CA ASP A 123 -14.71 -5.04 4.37
C ASP A 123 -14.21 -6.49 4.30
N ASP A 124 -14.67 -7.28 3.32
CA ASP A 124 -14.27 -8.68 3.19
C ASP A 124 -12.80 -8.84 2.82
N VAL A 125 -12.29 -7.95 1.94
CA VAL A 125 -10.86 -7.85 1.63
C VAL A 125 -10.09 -7.41 2.87
N MET A 126 -10.58 -6.43 3.62
CA MET A 126 -9.94 -6.02 4.89
C MET A 126 -9.89 -7.16 5.91
N ARG A 127 -10.96 -7.93 6.06
CA ARG A 127 -11.00 -9.07 6.99
C ARG A 127 -10.00 -10.15 6.57
N ALA A 128 -9.87 -10.43 5.27
CA ALA A 128 -8.86 -11.35 4.76
C ALA A 128 -7.43 -10.86 5.03
N LEU A 129 -7.14 -9.59 4.74
CA LEU A 129 -5.82 -8.98 4.98
C LEU A 129 -5.47 -8.85 6.47
N ALA A 130 -6.46 -8.82 7.36
CA ALA A 130 -6.21 -8.81 8.81
C ALA A 130 -5.59 -10.12 9.32
N ASP A 131 -5.80 -11.21 8.58
CA ASP A 131 -5.22 -12.53 8.83
C ASP A 131 -4.01 -12.83 7.95
N ASP A 132 -3.51 -11.84 7.20
CA ASP A 132 -2.31 -11.97 6.37
C ASP A 132 -1.10 -12.41 7.22
N ALA A 133 -0.25 -13.29 6.68
CA ALA A 133 0.96 -13.75 7.36
C ALA A 133 1.99 -12.62 7.54
N CYS A 134 2.06 -11.68 6.59
CA CYS A 134 3.01 -10.58 6.60
C CYS A 134 2.61 -9.49 7.60
N HIS A 135 3.54 -9.16 8.50
CA HIS A 135 3.34 -8.09 9.49
C HIS A 135 3.14 -6.71 8.85
N ASP A 136 3.84 -6.41 7.76
CA ASP A 136 3.72 -5.13 7.06
C ASP A 136 2.32 -4.94 6.45
N VAL A 137 1.71 -6.00 5.92
CA VAL A 137 0.33 -5.96 5.41
C VAL A 137 -0.66 -5.66 6.53
N ARG A 138 -0.56 -6.36 7.67
CA ARG A 138 -1.41 -6.09 8.84
C ARG A 138 -1.22 -4.67 9.39
N ARG A 139 0.03 -4.16 9.37
CA ARG A 139 0.35 -2.80 9.81
C ARG A 139 -0.24 -1.76 8.84
N ALA A 140 -0.10 -1.97 7.54
CA ALA A 140 -0.66 -1.14 6.49
C ALA A 140 -2.20 -1.08 6.61
N LEU A 141 -2.85 -2.23 6.81
CA LEU A 141 -4.29 -2.31 7.03
C LEU A 141 -4.76 -1.49 8.25
N ALA A 142 -4.02 -1.57 9.37
CA ALA A 142 -4.35 -0.78 10.56
C ALA A 142 -4.28 0.75 10.31
N GLY A 143 -3.51 1.19 9.31
CA GLY A 143 -3.45 2.57 8.85
C GLY A 143 -4.58 2.98 7.91
N ASN A 144 -5.40 2.04 7.42
CA ASN A 144 -6.48 2.35 6.49
C ASN A 144 -7.58 3.20 7.18
N PRO A 145 -7.95 4.37 6.64
CA PRO A 145 -8.94 5.25 7.25
C PRO A 145 -10.37 4.69 7.24
N ARG A 146 -10.64 3.66 6.44
CA ARG A 146 -11.94 3.02 6.30
C ARG A 146 -12.05 1.69 7.05
N ILE A 147 -10.98 1.25 7.73
CA ILE A 147 -11.00 -0.03 8.44
C ILE A 147 -12.16 -0.10 9.46
N PRO A 148 -12.96 -1.18 9.45
CA PRO A 148 -13.95 -1.42 10.50
C PRO A 148 -13.29 -1.51 11.88
N LEU A 149 -13.98 -0.99 12.90
CA LEU A 149 -13.40 -0.90 14.25
C LEU A 149 -13.17 -2.29 14.87
N ASP A 150 -14.03 -3.26 14.58
CA ASP A 150 -13.86 -4.66 14.98
C ASP A 150 -12.61 -5.29 14.35
N VAL A 151 -12.31 -4.98 13.08
CA VAL A 151 -11.09 -5.44 12.42
C VAL A 151 -9.86 -4.77 13.02
N LEU A 152 -9.93 -3.45 13.30
CA LEU A 152 -8.84 -2.72 13.94
C LEU A 152 -8.51 -3.24 15.34
N THR A 153 -9.54 -3.52 16.15
CA THR A 153 -9.36 -4.08 17.50
C THR A 153 -8.77 -5.49 17.45
N ARG A 154 -9.17 -6.32 16.49
CA ARG A 154 -8.55 -7.63 16.23
C ARG A 154 -7.06 -7.52 15.88
N LEU A 155 -6.67 -6.46 15.18
CA LEU A 155 -5.27 -6.20 14.81
C LEU A 155 -4.41 -5.73 15.99
N ALA A 156 -4.98 -5.05 16.97
CA ALA A 156 -4.23 -4.39 18.06
C ALA A 156 -3.24 -5.34 18.78
N GLY A 157 -3.64 -6.59 19.02
CA GLY A 157 -2.77 -7.62 19.62
C GLY A 157 -1.89 -8.40 18.64
N ARG A 158 -2.11 -8.27 17.33
CA ARG A 158 -1.49 -9.11 16.27
C ARG A 158 -0.48 -8.34 15.40
N THR A 159 -0.43 -7.02 15.54
CA THR A 159 0.53 -6.17 14.84
C THR A 159 0.95 -4.99 15.72
N ARG A 160 2.26 -4.67 15.72
CA ARG A 160 2.73 -3.43 16.32
C ARG A 160 2.36 -2.26 15.42
N THR A 161 1.37 -1.50 15.84
CA THR A 161 1.07 -0.18 15.27
C THR A 161 2.07 0.82 15.87
N GLY A 162 2.74 1.62 15.03
CA GLY A 162 3.68 2.65 15.48
C GLY A 162 3.00 3.67 16.38
N THR A 163 3.76 4.51 17.10
CA THR A 163 3.21 5.42 18.13
C THR A 163 2.28 6.52 17.59
N ALA A 164 2.20 6.71 16.28
CA ALA A 164 1.28 7.64 15.66
C ALA A 164 -0.19 7.21 15.89
N PRO A 165 -1.12 8.17 16.06
CA PRO A 165 -2.54 7.87 16.07
C PRO A 165 -2.97 7.28 14.72
N LEU A 166 -3.93 6.36 14.75
CA LEU A 166 -4.45 5.73 13.55
C LEU A 166 -5.62 6.56 12.99
N PRO A 167 -5.77 6.69 11.66
CA PRO A 167 -6.85 7.50 11.08
C PRO A 167 -8.27 7.08 11.52
N ARG A 168 -8.49 5.77 11.73
CA ARG A 168 -9.78 5.26 12.22
C ARG A 168 -10.07 5.57 13.69
N THR A 169 -9.03 5.67 14.53
CA THR A 169 -9.21 6.06 15.94
C THR A 169 -9.49 7.56 16.07
N ASP A 170 -8.89 8.39 15.22
CA ASP A 170 -9.14 9.84 15.21
C ASP A 170 -10.56 10.18 14.75
N SER A 171 -11.12 9.39 13.83
CA SER A 171 -12.51 9.56 13.36
C SER A 171 -13.56 8.84 14.21
N ALA A 172 -13.15 8.11 15.25
CA ALA A 172 -14.07 7.34 16.08
C ALA A 172 -15.02 8.23 16.90
N SER A 173 -16.24 7.76 17.13
CA SER A 173 -17.20 8.48 17.97
C SER A 173 -16.75 8.48 19.44
N PRO A 174 -17.25 9.40 20.29
CA PRO A 174 -16.97 9.38 21.72
C PRO A 174 -17.36 8.05 22.39
N THR A 175 -18.44 7.41 21.94
CA THR A 175 -18.90 6.12 22.48
C THR A 175 -17.98 4.97 22.07
N GLU A 176 -17.49 4.97 20.82
CA GLU A 176 -16.50 4.00 20.34
C GLU A 176 -15.20 4.12 21.15
N ILE A 177 -14.70 5.35 21.36
CA ILE A 177 -13.47 5.56 22.15
C ILE A 177 -13.63 5.15 23.61
N ALA A 178 -14.78 5.45 24.22
CA ALA A 178 -15.05 4.99 25.59
C ALA A 178 -15.05 3.46 25.67
N ALA A 179 -15.61 2.78 24.67
CA ALA A 179 -15.59 1.31 24.59
C ALA A 179 -14.16 0.77 24.41
N LEU A 180 -13.34 1.38 23.56
CA LEU A 180 -11.92 1.01 23.40
C LEU A 180 -11.14 1.18 24.71
N ALA A 181 -11.34 2.29 25.41
CA ALA A 181 -10.67 2.60 26.68
C ALA A 181 -11.09 1.65 27.82
N ALA A 182 -12.31 1.10 27.76
CA ALA A 182 -12.83 0.14 28.73
C ALA A 182 -12.51 -1.33 28.39
N SER A 183 -11.81 -1.59 27.29
CA SER A 183 -11.50 -2.96 26.85
C SER A 183 -10.64 -3.71 27.87
N ALA A 184 -10.90 -5.01 28.04
CA ALA A 184 -10.05 -5.88 28.86
C ALA A 184 -8.64 -6.04 28.25
N ASP A 185 -8.50 -5.93 26.92
CA ASP A 185 -7.23 -6.05 26.20
C ASP A 185 -6.43 -4.74 26.27
N PRO A 186 -5.23 -4.71 26.88
CA PRO A 186 -4.37 -3.53 26.91
C PRO A 186 -3.99 -3.00 25.53
N ALA A 187 -3.86 -3.88 24.52
CA ALA A 187 -3.56 -3.47 23.16
C ALA A 187 -4.71 -2.68 22.52
N VAL A 188 -5.96 -3.00 22.89
CA VAL A 188 -7.13 -2.24 22.45
C VAL A 188 -7.23 -0.90 23.20
N ARG A 189 -6.96 -0.87 24.51
CA ARG A 189 -6.91 0.40 25.27
C ARG A 189 -5.84 1.35 24.75
N MET A 190 -4.71 0.82 24.29
CA MET A 190 -3.64 1.57 23.63
C MET A 190 -4.12 2.35 22.39
N LEU A 191 -5.08 1.82 21.63
CA LEU A 191 -5.65 2.52 20.47
C LEU A 191 -6.34 3.81 20.90
N ALA A 192 -7.11 3.76 22.00
CA ALA A 192 -7.74 4.95 22.57
C ALA A 192 -6.69 5.92 23.12
N ALA A 193 -5.70 5.42 23.89
CA ALA A 193 -4.69 6.25 24.53
C ALA A 193 -3.87 7.11 23.57
N ARG A 194 -3.69 6.69 22.32
CA ARG A 194 -2.94 7.45 21.31
C ARG A 194 -3.73 8.58 20.65
N ARG A 195 -5.05 8.63 20.85
CA ARG A 195 -5.90 9.68 20.29
C ARG A 195 -5.54 11.03 20.94
N ARG A 196 -5.47 12.08 20.12
CA ARG A 196 -4.99 13.41 20.54
C ARG A 196 -6.01 14.23 21.31
N ASP A 197 -7.29 14.04 21.03
CA ASP A 197 -8.43 14.85 21.50
C ASP A 197 -9.33 14.07 22.46
N LEU A 198 -8.73 13.33 23.40
CA LEU A 198 -9.48 12.59 24.41
C LEU A 198 -10.13 13.51 25.45
N PRO A 199 -11.38 13.24 25.89
CA PRO A 199 -11.99 13.89 27.04
C PRO A 199 -11.15 13.70 28.31
N ALA A 200 -11.09 14.72 29.18
CA ALA A 200 -10.26 14.72 30.39
C ALA A 200 -10.47 13.47 31.29
N GLY A 201 -11.72 13.05 31.49
CA GLY A 201 -12.01 11.85 32.29
C GLY A 201 -11.43 10.55 31.70
N LEU A 202 -11.42 10.40 30.37
CA LEU A 202 -10.80 9.25 29.71
C LEU A 202 -9.28 9.33 29.70
N LEU A 203 -8.72 10.53 29.54
CA LEU A 203 -7.27 10.75 29.70
C LEU A 203 -6.82 10.31 31.09
N ASP A 204 -7.53 10.73 32.15
CA ASP A 204 -7.18 10.42 33.54
C ASP A 204 -7.29 8.92 33.83
N ALA A 205 -8.35 8.27 33.34
CA ALA A 205 -8.50 6.83 33.44
C ALA A 205 -7.36 6.07 32.73
N LEU A 206 -7.04 6.43 31.48
CA LEU A 206 -6.00 5.76 30.68
C LEU A 206 -4.58 6.00 31.22
N ALA A 207 -4.36 7.07 31.97
CA ALA A 207 -3.07 7.34 32.59
C ALA A 207 -2.86 6.64 33.93
N ALA A 208 -3.96 6.23 34.57
CA ALA A 208 -3.97 5.33 35.70
C ALA A 208 -4.09 3.85 35.27
N ASP A 209 -3.94 3.56 33.98
CA ASP A 209 -4.06 2.20 33.46
C ASP A 209 -3.02 1.27 34.10
N PRO A 210 -3.40 0.04 34.50
CA PRO A 210 -2.46 -0.93 35.06
C PRO A 210 -1.36 -1.32 34.08
N ASP A 211 -1.59 -1.21 32.76
CA ASP A 211 -0.55 -1.42 31.76
C ASP A 211 0.26 -0.12 31.57
N ALA A 212 1.54 -0.17 31.96
CA ALA A 212 2.45 0.98 31.89
C ALA A 212 2.62 1.54 30.46
N LYS A 213 2.47 0.72 29.42
CA LYS A 213 2.55 1.21 28.04
C LYS A 213 1.31 2.03 27.72
N VAL A 214 0.12 1.60 28.15
CA VAL A 214 -1.13 2.34 27.96
C VAL A 214 -1.05 3.68 28.71
N ALA A 215 -0.62 3.65 29.98
CA ALA A 215 -0.44 4.85 30.79
C ALA A 215 0.54 5.87 30.17
N GLY A 216 1.60 5.39 29.51
CA GLY A 216 2.61 6.23 28.86
C GLY A 216 2.31 6.63 27.41
N ALA A 217 1.23 6.14 26.81
CA ALA A 217 0.94 6.37 25.38
C ALA A 217 0.20 7.67 25.09
N GLY A 218 -0.44 8.24 26.11
CA GLY A 218 -1.20 9.49 26.00
C GLY A 218 -0.34 10.71 25.68
N PRO A 219 -0.96 11.79 25.16
CA PRO A 219 -0.26 13.07 25.01
C PRO A 219 0.32 13.52 26.36
N ALA A 220 1.51 14.12 26.32
CA ALA A 220 2.20 14.57 27.52
C ALA A 220 1.33 15.56 28.30
N ARG A 221 1.01 15.24 29.57
CA ARG A 221 0.32 16.17 30.46
C ARG A 221 1.24 17.32 30.87
N PRO A 222 0.81 18.58 30.74
CA PRO A 222 1.42 19.66 31.50
C PRO A 222 1.16 19.41 32.99
N GLY A 223 2.22 19.18 33.78
CA GLY A 223 2.13 19.06 35.24
C GLY A 223 2.13 17.64 35.83
N ALA A 224 2.38 16.59 35.05
CA ALA A 224 2.61 15.26 35.63
C ALA A 224 3.85 15.29 36.55
N PRO A 225 3.77 14.79 37.80
CA PRO A 225 4.89 14.79 38.72
C PRO A 225 5.94 13.77 38.25
N GLY A 226 6.86 14.22 37.41
CA GLY A 226 7.94 13.37 36.88
C GLY A 226 8.86 14.02 35.85
N SER A 227 8.46 15.09 35.16
CA SER A 227 9.32 15.73 34.15
C SER A 227 10.11 16.93 34.69
N ARG A 228 10.99 16.72 35.68
CA ARG A 228 12.11 17.64 35.88
C ARG A 228 13.20 17.34 34.85
N ARG A 229 12.99 17.75 33.60
CA ARG A 229 14.12 18.09 32.72
C ARG A 229 14.28 19.60 32.78
N GLY A 230 15.14 20.03 33.71
CA GLY A 230 15.55 21.42 33.81
C GLY A 230 16.22 21.84 32.50
N TRP A 231 15.62 22.80 31.81
CA TRP A 231 16.32 23.55 30.79
C TRP A 231 17.25 24.54 31.51
N PRO A 232 18.55 24.60 31.18
CA PRO A 232 19.41 25.63 31.73
C PRO A 232 18.92 26.98 31.20
N ARG A 233 18.50 27.86 32.12
CA ARG A 233 18.23 29.26 31.84
C ARG A 233 19.52 29.90 31.34
N CYS A 234 19.56 30.33 30.07
CA CYS A 234 20.59 31.26 29.60
C CYS A 234 20.48 32.53 30.45
N ARG A 235 21.54 32.85 31.19
CA ARG A 235 21.72 34.17 31.81
C ARG A 235 22.13 35.15 30.71
N ARG A 236 21.52 36.34 30.82
CA ARG A 236 21.73 37.63 30.13
C ARG A 236 22.93 37.75 29.20
#